data_AF-A0A953U1Q8-F1
#
_entry.id   AF-A0A953U1Q8-F1
#
_cell.length_a   1.000
_cell.length_b   1.000
_cell.length_c   1.000
_cell.angle_alpha   90.00
_cell.angle_beta   90.00
_cell.angle_gamma   90.00
#
_symmetry.space_group_name_H-M   'P 1'
#
loop_
_entity.id
_entity.type
_entity.pdbx_description
1 polymer ?
#
loop_
_entity_poly.entity_id
_entity_poly.type
_entity_poly.pdbx_seq_one_letter_code
_entity_poly.pdbx_strand_id
1 'polypeptide(L)'
;MVAIGFEGEVMQPACKRVLILPILILCISAVCHGQSLGDVARQQRQKQQAKKSQSAPKVVTNEDIPEHPQDVSDQAKAEDTPTHSLGSKSAEQWKAEIQSQKQSVAALQSQIDKLNSSIHYVEANRYWNGVQYNQRQEQKQEQAERMKAQLAEQQKRLEEMQEGARKDGFGNAVYDP
;
A
#
# COMPACT_ATOMS: atom_id res chain seq x y z
N MET A 1 42.02 62.82 -14.86
CA MET A 1 41.63 62.42 -16.23
C MET A 1 42.53 61.26 -16.64
N VAL A 2 41.94 60.27 -17.30
CA VAL A 2 42.32 58.85 -17.50
C VAL A 2 43.68 58.59 -18.20
N ALA A 3 44.38 57.51 -17.81
CA ALA A 3 44.94 56.43 -18.67
C ALA A 3 45.88 55.51 -17.83
N ILE A 4 45.52 54.25 -17.55
CA ILE A 4 45.79 53.01 -18.33
C ILE A 4 47.25 52.56 -18.28
N GLY A 5 47.48 51.32 -17.80
CA GLY A 5 48.71 50.57 -17.96
C GLY A 5 48.74 49.31 -17.08
N PHE A 6 47.99 48.26 -17.45
CA PHE A 6 48.06 46.94 -16.82
C PHE A 6 48.36 45.91 -17.92
N GLU A 7 49.65 45.65 -18.13
CA GLU A 7 50.22 44.43 -18.72
C GLU A 7 51.09 43.87 -17.59
N GLY A 8 51.03 42.61 -17.14
CA GLY A 8 50.79 41.38 -17.86
C GLY A 8 52.00 40.50 -17.52
N GLU A 9 51.85 39.52 -16.62
CA GLU A 9 52.73 38.34 -16.61
C GLU A 9 52.10 37.22 -15.78
N VAL A 10 51.90 36.08 -16.45
CA VAL A 10 51.47 34.80 -15.90
C VAL A 10 52.71 34.07 -15.44
N MET A 11 52.79 33.67 -14.16
CA MET A 11 53.78 32.68 -13.74
C MET A 11 53.23 31.81 -12.61
N GLN A 12 53.00 30.54 -12.94
CA GLN A 12 52.63 29.49 -12.00
C GLN A 12 53.78 29.17 -11.04
N PRO A 13 53.46 28.62 -9.86
CA PRO A 13 54.21 27.43 -9.43
C PRO A 13 53.29 26.26 -9.08
N ALA A 14 53.64 25.12 -9.67
CA ALA A 14 53.18 23.80 -9.28
C ALA A 14 53.40 23.53 -7.79
N CYS A 15 52.37 23.01 -7.10
CA CYS A 15 52.53 22.06 -5.99
C CYS A 15 51.17 21.58 -5.47
N LYS A 16 50.95 20.26 -5.56
CA LYS A 16 50.19 19.43 -4.59
C LYS A 16 48.69 19.79 -4.50
N ARG A 17 47.78 18.98 -5.03
CA ARG A 17 47.29 17.80 -4.30
C ARG A 17 46.57 16.85 -5.26
N VAL A 18 47.23 15.74 -5.54
CA VAL A 18 46.63 14.47 -5.93
C VAL A 18 45.78 14.00 -4.76
N LEU A 19 44.45 14.06 -4.91
CA LEU A 19 43.45 13.23 -4.22
C LEU A 19 42.08 13.86 -4.49
N ILE A 20 41.23 13.13 -5.21
CA ILE A 20 39.75 12.99 -5.08
C ILE A 20 39.27 12.38 -6.41
N LEU A 21 39.67 11.14 -6.63
CA LEU A 21 39.05 10.18 -7.56
C LEU A 21 39.09 8.86 -6.78
N PRO A 22 38.07 8.62 -5.93
CA PRO A 22 37.13 7.54 -6.25
C PRO A 22 35.73 7.78 -5.64
N ILE A 23 34.79 8.36 -6.40
CA ILE A 23 33.35 8.32 -6.08
C ILE A 23 32.59 7.85 -7.34
N LEU A 24 33.09 6.77 -7.96
CA LEU A 24 32.45 6.13 -9.12
C LEU A 24 32.28 4.62 -8.92
N ILE A 25 32.41 4.11 -7.69
CA ILE A 25 32.31 2.66 -7.39
C ILE A 25 31.42 2.43 -6.15
N LEU A 26 30.23 3.06 -6.11
CA LEU A 26 29.21 2.76 -5.09
C LEU A 26 27.78 2.98 -5.63
N CYS A 27 27.51 2.59 -6.88
CA CYS A 27 26.17 2.72 -7.48
C CYS A 27 25.66 1.44 -8.17
N ILE A 28 26.21 0.26 -7.85
CA ILE A 28 25.77 -1.01 -8.45
C ILE A 28 25.54 -2.06 -7.37
N SER A 29 24.48 -1.89 -6.56
CA SER A 29 23.87 -3.00 -5.81
C SER A 29 22.54 -2.60 -5.20
N ALA A 30 21.60 -2.18 -6.05
CA ALA A 30 20.19 -2.15 -5.69
C ALA A 30 19.37 -2.78 -6.82
N VAL A 31 19.64 -4.06 -7.10
CA VAL A 31 18.63 -4.92 -7.73
C VAL A 31 17.59 -5.18 -6.66
N CYS A 32 16.64 -4.26 -6.52
CA CYS A 32 15.42 -4.48 -5.77
C CYS A 32 14.62 -5.56 -6.52
N HIS A 33 14.70 -6.80 -6.04
CA HIS A 33 13.69 -7.81 -6.33
C HIS A 33 12.37 -7.37 -5.67
N GLY A 34 11.70 -6.39 -6.27
CA GLY A 34 10.32 -6.06 -5.98
C GLY A 34 9.44 -7.17 -6.53
N GLN A 35 9.31 -8.28 -5.80
CA GLN A 35 8.22 -9.21 -6.01
C GLN A 35 6.92 -8.44 -5.73
N SER A 36 6.33 -7.93 -6.80
CA SER A 36 5.04 -7.26 -6.77
C SER A 36 4.04 -8.21 -6.10
N LEU A 37 3.26 -7.71 -5.14
CA LEU A 37 2.19 -8.48 -4.49
C LEU A 37 1.19 -9.05 -5.52
N GLY A 38 1.11 -8.45 -6.71
CA GLY A 38 0.36 -8.99 -7.85
C GLY A 38 0.91 -10.30 -8.42
N ASP A 39 2.24 -10.51 -8.40
CA ASP A 39 2.85 -11.77 -8.87
C ASP A 39 2.62 -12.92 -7.90
N VAL A 40 2.65 -12.66 -6.58
CA VAL A 40 2.29 -13.67 -5.56
C VAL A 40 0.82 -14.10 -5.70
N ALA A 41 -0.09 -13.15 -5.93
CA ALA A 41 -1.51 -13.45 -6.15
C ALA A 41 -1.74 -14.30 -7.42
N ARG A 42 -0.99 -14.04 -8.51
CA ARG A 42 -1.03 -14.86 -9.73
C ARG A 42 -0.47 -16.26 -9.48
N GLN A 43 0.65 -16.38 -8.75
CA GLN A 43 1.28 -17.66 -8.44
C GLN A 43 0.39 -18.53 -7.54
N GLN A 44 -0.36 -17.93 -6.60
CA GLN A 44 -1.30 -18.66 -5.75
C GLN A 44 -2.52 -19.16 -6.53
N ARG A 45 -3.03 -18.39 -7.51
CA ARG A 45 -4.08 -18.85 -8.44
C ARG A 45 -3.59 -20.01 -9.32
N GLN A 46 -2.35 -19.94 -9.83
CA GLN A 46 -1.76 -21.02 -10.62
C GLN A 46 -1.55 -22.31 -9.80
N LYS A 47 -1.07 -22.20 -8.55
CA LYS A 47 -0.93 -23.36 -7.64
C LYS A 47 -2.28 -24.00 -7.30
N GLN A 48 -3.34 -23.21 -7.15
CA GLN A 48 -4.69 -23.74 -6.91
C GLN A 48 -5.29 -24.41 -8.17
N GLN A 49 -4.99 -23.92 -9.37
CA GLN A 49 -5.38 -24.56 -10.63
C GLN A 49 -4.63 -25.88 -10.88
N ALA A 50 -3.36 -25.96 -10.50
CA ALA A 50 -2.57 -27.20 -10.55
C ALA A 50 -3.04 -28.25 -9.52
N LYS A 51 -3.54 -27.82 -8.34
CA LYS A 51 -4.14 -28.74 -7.36
C LYS A 51 -5.55 -29.20 -7.75
N LYS A 52 -6.33 -28.39 -8.47
CA LYS A 52 -7.67 -28.77 -8.96
C LYS A 52 -7.65 -29.75 -10.15
N SER A 53 -6.50 -30.00 -10.77
CA SER A 53 -6.36 -30.95 -11.88
C SER A 53 -6.04 -32.39 -11.44
N GLN A 54 -5.92 -32.67 -10.13
CA GLN A 54 -5.66 -34.01 -9.59
C GLN A 54 -6.78 -34.63 -8.73
N SER A 55 -7.92 -33.97 -8.56
CA SER A 55 -9.07 -34.58 -7.86
C SER A 55 -10.22 -34.75 -8.83
N ALA A 56 -10.31 -35.95 -9.42
CA ALA A 56 -11.53 -36.42 -10.05
C ALA A 56 -12.70 -36.34 -9.04
N PRO A 57 -13.94 -36.08 -9.49
CA PRO A 57 -15.11 -35.95 -8.62
C PRO A 57 -15.46 -37.32 -8.03
N LYS A 58 -15.15 -37.54 -6.74
CA LYS A 58 -15.61 -38.73 -6.03
C LYS A 58 -17.04 -38.50 -5.55
N VAL A 59 -17.97 -39.09 -6.29
CA VAL A 59 -19.38 -39.26 -5.91
C VAL A 59 -19.43 -39.98 -4.56
N VAL A 60 -19.98 -39.35 -3.54
CA VAL A 60 -20.27 -39.97 -2.24
C VAL A 60 -21.67 -40.56 -2.34
N THR A 61 -21.76 -41.89 -2.43
CA THR A 61 -23.02 -42.65 -2.33
C THR A 61 -23.25 -43.06 -0.87
N ASN A 62 -24.52 -42.95 -0.41
CA ASN A 62 -25.03 -43.31 0.92
C ASN A 62 -24.86 -44.81 1.26
N GLU A 63 -23.67 -45.29 1.58
CA GLU A 63 -23.47 -46.70 1.98
C GLU A 63 -22.65 -46.89 3.27
N ASP A 64 -22.12 -45.83 3.91
CA ASP A 64 -21.40 -45.94 5.18
C ASP A 64 -22.28 -45.46 6.36
N ILE A 65 -23.32 -46.24 6.67
CA ILE A 65 -24.10 -46.11 7.92
C ILE A 65 -23.57 -47.15 8.91
N PRO A 66 -22.82 -46.79 9.96
CA PRO A 66 -22.70 -47.64 11.13
C PRO A 66 -23.97 -47.49 11.99
N GLU A 67 -24.67 -48.60 12.19
CA GLU A 67 -25.75 -48.77 13.17
C GLU A 67 -25.32 -48.27 14.55
N HIS A 68 -26.19 -47.44 15.12
CA HIS A 68 -26.21 -46.96 16.48
C HIS A 68 -26.04 -48.09 17.53
N PRO A 69 -25.37 -47.79 18.66
CA PRO A 69 -26.06 -48.03 19.93
C PRO A 69 -26.09 -46.76 20.81
N GLN A 70 -27.24 -46.62 21.46
CA GLN A 70 -27.56 -45.66 22.49
C GLN A 70 -26.70 -46.00 23.70
N ASP A 71 -26.06 -45.00 24.29
CA ASP A 71 -26.11 -44.91 25.74
C ASP A 71 -26.02 -43.45 26.21
N VAL A 72 -26.80 -43.19 27.25
CA VAL A 72 -27.15 -41.88 27.80
C VAL A 72 -26.16 -41.43 28.87
N SER A 73 -25.71 -40.17 28.83
CA SER A 73 -25.70 -39.27 30.01
C SER A 73 -25.08 -37.90 29.71
N ASP A 74 -25.80 -36.89 30.18
CA ASP A 74 -25.53 -35.47 30.17
C ASP A 74 -24.16 -35.06 30.74
N GLN A 75 -23.48 -34.12 30.08
CA GLN A 75 -23.20 -32.79 30.66
C GLN A 75 -22.47 -31.86 29.68
N ALA A 76 -22.97 -30.63 29.66
CA ALA A 76 -22.56 -29.54 28.79
C ALA A 76 -21.12 -29.06 29.03
N LYS A 77 -20.40 -28.81 27.92
CA LYS A 77 -19.63 -27.57 27.76
C LYS A 77 -19.52 -27.23 26.28
N ALA A 78 -20.31 -26.23 25.87
CA ALA A 78 -20.12 -25.53 24.63
C ALA A 78 -18.79 -24.76 24.68
N GLU A 79 -17.91 -25.00 23.73
CA GLU A 79 -16.80 -24.10 23.39
C GLU A 79 -16.46 -24.29 21.90
N ASP A 80 -17.32 -23.65 21.10
CA ASP A 80 -16.95 -22.79 19.96
C ASP A 80 -15.99 -23.38 18.91
N THR A 81 -16.45 -24.38 18.18
CA THR A 81 -16.09 -24.49 16.76
C THR A 81 -16.82 -23.37 16.02
N PRO A 82 -16.12 -22.43 15.36
CA PRO A 82 -16.79 -21.44 14.54
C PRO A 82 -17.49 -22.23 13.44
N THR A 83 -18.81 -22.22 13.50
CA THR A 83 -19.65 -22.69 12.42
C THR A 83 -19.37 -21.72 11.28
N HIS A 84 -18.39 -22.05 10.44
CA HIS A 84 -18.16 -21.36 9.19
C HIS A 84 -19.44 -21.52 8.39
N SER A 85 -20.33 -20.52 8.50
CA SER A 85 -21.42 -20.36 7.57
C SER A 85 -20.76 -20.35 6.20
N LEU A 86 -21.15 -21.27 5.34
CA LEU A 86 -20.53 -21.54 4.03
C LEU A 86 -20.61 -20.35 3.05
N GLY A 87 -20.95 -19.14 3.53
CA GLY A 87 -21.00 -17.88 2.79
C GLY A 87 -20.48 -16.63 3.55
N SER A 88 -19.99 -16.72 4.79
CA SER A 88 -19.38 -15.57 5.51
C SER A 88 -17.85 -15.63 5.47
N LYS A 89 -17.20 -14.47 5.45
CA LYS A 89 -15.74 -14.36 5.52
C LYS A 89 -15.25 -14.77 6.91
N SER A 90 -14.12 -15.48 7.01
CA SER A 90 -13.55 -15.76 8.33
C SER A 90 -12.95 -14.50 8.96
N ALA A 91 -12.78 -14.51 10.28
CA ALA A 91 -12.17 -13.42 11.05
C ALA A 91 -10.83 -12.95 10.46
N GLU A 92 -9.98 -13.89 10.04
CA GLU A 92 -8.65 -13.60 9.47
C GLU A 92 -8.75 -12.91 8.11
N GLN A 93 -9.70 -13.32 7.27
CA GLN A 93 -9.94 -12.70 5.96
C GLN A 93 -10.41 -11.26 6.14
N TRP A 94 -11.39 -11.10 7.03
CA TRP A 94 -11.94 -9.83 7.45
C TRP A 94 -10.86 -8.88 7.98
N LYS A 95 -10.00 -9.36 8.89
CA LYS A 95 -8.84 -8.63 9.43
C LYS A 95 -7.87 -8.20 8.33
N ALA A 96 -7.50 -9.13 7.44
CA ALA A 96 -6.55 -8.85 6.36
C ALA A 96 -7.07 -7.79 5.38
N GLU A 97 -8.35 -7.87 5.00
CA GLU A 97 -8.98 -6.89 4.11
C GLU A 97 -9.05 -5.51 4.75
N ILE A 98 -9.50 -5.41 6.00
CA ILE A 98 -9.60 -4.13 6.70
C ILE A 98 -8.22 -3.52 6.94
N GLN A 99 -7.21 -4.32 7.28
CA GLN A 99 -5.85 -3.83 7.41
C GLN A 99 -5.30 -3.31 6.07
N SER A 100 -5.52 -4.02 4.97
CA SER A 100 -5.12 -3.57 3.62
C SER A 100 -5.83 -2.28 3.22
N GLN A 101 -7.11 -2.14 3.59
CA GLN A 101 -7.86 -0.91 3.36
C GLN A 101 -7.31 0.26 4.18
N LYS A 102 -7.02 0.06 5.47
CA LYS A 102 -6.39 1.08 6.33
C LYS A 102 -5.07 1.56 5.73
N GLN A 103 -4.25 0.65 5.21
CA GLN A 103 -3.00 1.00 4.53
C GLN A 103 -3.24 1.83 3.27
N SER A 104 -4.26 1.50 2.48
CA SER A 104 -4.65 2.27 1.30
C SER A 104 -5.08 3.69 1.66
N VAL A 105 -5.89 3.85 2.72
CA VAL A 105 -6.30 5.16 3.25
C VAL A 105 -5.07 5.97 3.71
N ALA A 106 -4.18 5.36 4.49
CA ALA A 106 -2.96 6.02 4.97
C ALA A 106 -2.03 6.45 3.82
N ALA A 107 -1.88 5.59 2.80
CA ALA A 107 -1.08 5.89 1.63
C ALA A 107 -1.66 7.06 0.81
N LEU A 108 -2.98 7.11 0.66
CA LEU A 108 -3.65 8.22 -0.05
C LEU A 108 -3.57 9.52 0.75
N GLN A 109 -3.73 9.46 2.08
CA GLN A 109 -3.56 10.62 2.96
C GLN A 109 -2.14 11.20 2.83
N SER A 110 -1.11 10.35 2.88
CA SER A 110 0.28 10.81 2.72
C SER A 110 0.55 11.44 1.35
N GLN A 111 -0.08 10.94 0.28
CA GLN A 111 0.02 11.55 -1.05
C GLN A 111 -0.64 12.93 -1.10
N ILE A 112 -1.81 13.10 -0.47
CA ILE A 112 -2.48 14.40 -0.32
C ILE A 112 -1.58 15.37 0.45
N ASP A 113 -1.03 14.94 1.58
CA ASP A 113 -0.17 15.78 2.42
C ASP A 113 1.09 16.20 1.67
N LYS A 114 1.73 15.28 0.96
CA LYS A 114 2.89 15.56 0.11
C LYS A 114 2.54 16.54 -1.01
N LEU A 115 1.41 16.36 -1.68
CA LEU A 115 0.99 17.28 -2.74
C LEU A 115 0.73 18.67 -2.18
N ASN A 116 -0.05 18.78 -1.10
CA ASN A 116 -0.36 20.04 -0.41
C ASN A 116 0.91 20.77 0.05
N SER A 117 1.88 20.04 0.62
CA SER A 117 3.16 20.61 1.03
C SER A 117 3.97 21.21 -0.12
N SER A 118 3.70 20.79 -1.36
CA SER A 118 4.36 21.29 -2.56
C SER A 118 3.64 22.46 -3.24
N ILE A 119 2.49 22.89 -2.68
CA ILE A 119 1.70 24.01 -3.20
C ILE A 119 2.23 25.29 -2.57
N HIS A 120 2.83 26.14 -3.38
CA HIS A 120 3.36 27.44 -2.95
C HIS A 120 3.02 28.48 -3.98
N TYR A 121 2.24 29.49 -3.60
CA TYR A 121 1.93 30.62 -4.47
C TYR A 121 3.00 31.71 -4.37
N VAL A 122 3.25 32.39 -5.47
CA VAL A 122 4.11 33.58 -5.52
C VAL A 122 3.31 34.76 -6.04
N GLU A 123 3.79 35.97 -5.76
CA GLU A 123 3.22 37.16 -6.36
C GLU A 123 3.43 37.15 -7.89
N ALA A 124 2.36 37.43 -8.65
CA ALA A 124 2.32 37.22 -10.10
C ALA A 124 3.44 37.95 -10.87
N ASN A 125 3.81 39.15 -10.40
CA ASN A 125 4.83 40.00 -11.03
C ASN A 125 6.23 39.84 -10.43
N ARG A 126 6.42 38.97 -9.44
CA ARG A 126 7.74 38.76 -8.79
C ARG A 126 8.75 38.11 -9.72
N TYR A 127 8.29 37.28 -10.65
CA TYR A 127 9.13 36.57 -11.63
C TYR A 127 8.47 36.63 -13.01
N TRP A 128 9.28 36.51 -14.06
CA TRP A 128 8.82 36.56 -15.45
C TRP A 128 7.72 35.54 -15.78
N ASN A 129 7.67 34.42 -15.04
CA ASN A 129 6.70 33.34 -15.21
C ASN A 129 5.78 33.12 -13.98
N GLY A 130 5.63 34.12 -13.10
CA GLY A 130 4.86 34.00 -11.86
C GLY A 130 3.42 33.53 -12.06
N VAL A 131 2.72 34.08 -13.06
CA VAL A 131 1.34 33.69 -13.42
C VAL A 131 1.24 32.21 -13.80
N GLN A 132 2.10 31.74 -14.72
CA GLN A 132 2.12 30.35 -15.17
C GLN A 132 2.48 29.39 -14.04
N TYR A 133 3.40 29.80 -13.16
CA TYR A 133 3.77 29.02 -11.99
C TYR A 133 2.57 28.87 -11.03
N ASN A 134 1.83 29.95 -10.77
CA ASN A 134 0.62 29.92 -9.93
C ASN A 134 -0.48 29.05 -10.55
N GLN A 135 -0.68 29.10 -11.87
CA GLN A 135 -1.63 28.23 -12.55
C GLN A 135 -1.32 26.74 -12.32
N ARG A 136 -0.04 26.35 -12.24
CA ARG A 136 0.33 24.98 -11.87
C ARG A 136 0.03 24.66 -10.41
N GLN A 137 0.10 25.65 -9.51
CA GLN A 137 -0.30 25.47 -8.11
C GLN A 137 -1.81 25.24 -7.99
N GLU A 138 -2.62 25.96 -8.77
CA GLU A 138 -4.06 25.76 -8.86
C GLU A 138 -4.39 24.35 -9.35
N GLN A 139 -3.71 23.86 -10.39
CA GLN A 139 -3.88 22.48 -10.87
C GLN A 139 -3.54 21.43 -9.80
N LYS A 140 -2.46 21.64 -9.03
CA LYS A 140 -2.13 20.77 -7.89
C LYS A 140 -3.22 20.82 -6.81
N GLN A 141 -3.78 22.00 -6.56
CA GLN A 141 -4.85 22.17 -5.58
C GLN A 141 -6.11 21.42 -6.02
N GLU A 142 -6.52 21.52 -7.28
CA GLU A 142 -7.62 20.73 -7.83
C GLU A 142 -7.35 19.23 -7.72
N GLN A 143 -6.13 18.79 -8.01
CA GLN A 143 -5.74 17.39 -7.86
C GLN A 143 -5.84 16.93 -6.39
N ALA A 144 -5.42 17.76 -5.44
CA ALA A 144 -5.57 17.47 -4.01
C ALA A 144 -7.04 17.32 -3.61
N GLU A 145 -7.93 18.19 -4.10
CA GLU A 145 -9.37 18.08 -3.83
C GLU A 145 -9.98 16.79 -4.42
N ARG A 146 -9.58 16.41 -5.64
CA ARG A 146 -10.01 15.13 -6.23
C ARG A 146 -9.54 13.94 -5.39
N MET A 147 -8.30 13.97 -4.89
CA MET A 147 -7.78 12.92 -4.01
C MET A 147 -8.48 12.90 -2.64
N LYS A 148 -8.86 14.05 -2.08
CA LYS A 148 -9.66 14.11 -0.85
C LYS A 148 -11.04 13.48 -1.02
N ALA A 149 -11.69 13.69 -2.16
CA ALA A 149 -12.94 13.01 -2.47
C ALA A 149 -12.76 11.48 -2.53
N GLN A 150 -11.67 11.01 -3.14
CA GLN A 150 -11.33 9.58 -3.12
C GLN A 150 -11.03 9.07 -1.71
N LEU A 151 -10.36 9.86 -0.87
CA LEU A 151 -10.07 9.51 0.51
C LEU A 151 -11.36 9.31 1.32
N ALA A 152 -12.33 10.20 1.17
CA ALA A 152 -13.64 10.07 1.82
C ALA A 152 -14.35 8.77 1.40
N GLU A 153 -14.30 8.40 0.12
CA GLU A 153 -14.86 7.13 -0.36
C GLU A 153 -14.13 5.91 0.23
N GLN A 154 -12.80 5.95 0.29
CA GLN A 154 -11.99 4.86 0.87
C GLN A 154 -12.23 4.72 2.39
N GLN A 155 -12.49 5.83 3.09
CA GLN A 155 -12.88 5.83 4.50
C GLN A 155 -14.27 5.23 4.68
N LYS A 156 -15.25 5.62 3.86
CA LYS A 156 -16.58 5.03 3.88
C LYS A 156 -16.54 3.52 3.63
N ARG A 157 -15.76 3.07 2.63
CA ARG A 157 -15.57 1.64 2.37
C ARG A 157 -14.96 0.90 3.56
N LEU A 158 -14.03 1.54 4.28
CA LEU A 158 -13.45 0.97 5.49
C LEU A 158 -14.50 0.79 6.59
N GLU A 159 -15.36 1.79 6.80
CA GLU A 159 -16.47 1.73 7.76
C GLU A 159 -17.47 0.62 7.38
N GLU A 160 -17.83 0.50 6.10
CA GLU A 160 -18.72 -0.56 5.61
C GLU A 160 -18.14 -1.96 5.84
N MET A 161 -16.82 -2.15 5.67
CA MET A 161 -16.19 -3.43 5.98
C MET A 161 -16.20 -3.72 7.48
N GLN A 162 -15.92 -2.72 8.32
CA GLN A 162 -15.96 -2.88 9.78
C GLN A 162 -17.37 -3.22 10.28
N GLU A 163 -18.39 -2.58 9.71
CA GLU A 163 -19.79 -2.87 10.02
C GLU A 163 -20.21 -4.24 9.48
N GLY A 164 -19.75 -4.64 8.30
CA GLY A 164 -19.98 -5.97 7.74
C GLY A 164 -19.45 -7.07 8.64
N ALA A 165 -18.24 -6.88 9.16
CA ALA A 165 -17.67 -7.82 10.12
C ALA A 165 -18.39 -7.85 11.46
N ARG A 166 -18.81 -6.68 11.97
CA ARG A 166 -19.64 -6.59 13.17
C ARG A 166 -20.94 -7.37 13.02
N LYS A 167 -21.56 -7.32 11.83
CA LYS A 167 -22.77 -8.09 11.49
C LYS A 167 -22.50 -9.59 11.40
N ASP A 168 -21.32 -9.99 10.93
CA ASP A 168 -20.86 -11.38 10.90
C ASP A 168 -20.47 -11.91 12.30
N GLY A 169 -20.63 -11.10 13.36
CA GLY A 169 -20.34 -11.48 14.75
C GLY A 169 -18.90 -11.20 15.18
N PHE A 170 -18.07 -10.67 14.29
CA PHE A 170 -16.71 -10.26 14.60
C PHE A 170 -16.74 -8.82 15.15
N GLY A 171 -16.71 -8.70 16.48
CA GLY A 171 -16.72 -7.42 17.17
C GLY A 171 -15.45 -6.58 16.95
N ASN A 172 -15.34 -5.48 17.71
CA ASN A 172 -14.26 -4.49 17.54
C ASN A 172 -12.84 -5.07 17.66
N ALA A 173 -12.69 -6.22 18.34
CA ALA A 173 -11.42 -6.91 18.57
C ALA A 173 -10.69 -7.35 17.27
N VAL A 174 -11.39 -7.43 16.14
CA VAL A 174 -10.75 -7.80 14.86
C VAL A 174 -10.07 -6.60 14.18
N TYR A 175 -10.42 -5.36 14.54
CA TYR A 175 -9.97 -4.15 13.83
C TYR A 175 -9.36 -3.05 14.69
N ASP A 176 -9.53 -3.11 16.00
CA ASP A 176 -8.93 -2.22 16.99
C ASP A 176 -8.11 -3.08 17.99
N PRO A 177 -6.92 -3.56 17.59
CA PRO A 177 -6.09 -4.45 18.40
C PRO A 177 -5.42 -3.75 19.59
#